data_AF-A0A423DQR0-F1
#
_entry.id   AF-A0A423DQR0-F1
#
_cell.length_a   1.000
_cell.length_b   1.000
_cell.length_c   1.000
_cell.angle_alpha   90.00
_cell.angle_beta   90.00
_cell.angle_gamma   90.00
#
_symmetry.space_group_name_H-M   'P 1'
#
loop_
_entity.id
_entity.type
_entity.pdbx_description
1 polymer ?
#
loop_
_entity_poly.entity_id
_entity_poly.type
_entity_poly.pdbx_seq_one_letter_code
_entity_poly.pdbx_strand_id
1 'polypeptide(L)'
;MPLTVKRPGRWTLRALLPWVVGAVPVLCGLLIMHLQAQRELDARSRATAQQVVAQVELILDNISGAARSLLPLAGMPCMEEKLALRDQVTRRSFVRSTNLVYRNELYCSSLFGPYSEPVNASDYVDGKLWLMNGNSVTPGHPLLVYRAQEGERGAISTVDGDHLLTALRLIGPHTQLLLQVGRYWMGKDGLVHEGIAPAAEVAPVRLTSSHYPFSIHSGYAPGKVGQVMRDEYPALFGLLVFLGVIAGTVCRWMLRRASSPRAELQRAMEANEFFPYFQPVVRKGDYRWAGAEVLMRWQHPRDGLVRPDLFIPYAEHSGQIVPMTRMLMQRTAQLLAPHAAMMSEGFHVGINITADHCQDLALYDDCRAFLAAFPPGRVLLTLELTERKLITPSEVTQTLFGKLHELGVMIAIDDFGTGQSSLSYLRQFKVDYLKIDQSFVALIGVDALSLHILDSIIELSAKLELGIVAEGVENETQRDYLARHNVDFQQGYLFARPMPIEDFVAALAAQAEIAPQVAKVAG
;
A
#
# COMPACT_ATOMS: atom_id res chain seq x y z
N MET A 1 -16.27 -23.68 -0.89
CA MET A 1 -15.23 -24.39 -1.67
C MET A 1 -13.99 -23.48 -1.73
N PRO A 2 -12.78 -23.98 -1.45
CA PRO A 2 -11.57 -23.16 -1.35
C PRO A 2 -11.28 -22.34 -2.62
N LEU A 3 -11.76 -22.80 -3.78
CA LEU A 3 -11.62 -22.13 -5.07
C LEU A 3 -12.79 -21.18 -5.43
N THR A 4 -13.90 -21.18 -4.66
CA THR A 4 -15.08 -20.31 -4.93
C THR A 4 -15.32 -19.22 -3.89
N VAL A 5 -14.55 -19.19 -2.79
CA VAL A 5 -14.78 -18.20 -1.73
C VAL A 5 -13.91 -16.95 -1.95
N LYS A 6 -14.56 -15.81 -2.18
CA LYS A 6 -13.94 -14.48 -2.00
C LYS A 6 -13.44 -14.38 -0.55
N ARG A 7 -12.13 -14.56 -0.33
CA ARG A 7 -11.57 -14.63 1.02
C ARG A 7 -10.99 -13.29 1.51
N PRO A 8 -11.12 -13.00 2.83
CA PRO A 8 -10.50 -11.84 3.45
C PRO A 8 -9.03 -12.13 3.75
N GLY A 9 -8.12 -11.36 3.14
CA GLY A 9 -6.67 -11.46 3.36
C GLY A 9 -6.24 -11.10 4.79
N ARG A 10 -5.13 -11.69 5.23
CA ARG A 10 -4.44 -11.43 6.52
C ARG A 10 -4.34 -9.92 6.80
N TRP A 11 -4.62 -9.58 8.06
CA TRP A 11 -5.18 -8.30 8.50
C TRP A 11 -4.21 -7.11 8.59
N THR A 12 -2.92 -7.22 8.26
CA THR A 12 -1.96 -6.15 8.57
C THR A 12 -1.61 -5.29 7.36
N LEU A 13 -0.95 -5.82 6.31
CA LEU A 13 -0.53 -4.98 5.18
C LEU A 13 -1.68 -4.57 4.24
N ARG A 14 -2.57 -5.52 3.90
CA ARG A 14 -3.72 -5.26 3.01
C ARG A 14 -4.81 -4.40 3.65
N ALA A 15 -4.83 -4.32 4.98
CA ALA A 15 -5.76 -3.45 5.70
C ALA A 15 -5.25 -2.01 5.77
N LEU A 16 -3.94 -1.81 5.90
CA LEU A 16 -3.31 -0.49 6.00
C LEU A 16 -3.18 0.21 4.64
N LEU A 17 -2.96 -0.54 3.56
CA LEU A 17 -2.74 0.05 2.23
C LEU A 17 -3.86 0.99 1.75
N PRO A 18 -5.16 0.68 1.91
CA PRO A 18 -6.25 1.60 1.59
C PRO A 18 -6.21 2.91 2.38
N TRP A 19 -5.80 2.85 3.65
CA TRP A 19 -5.68 4.04 4.50
C TRP A 19 -4.52 4.92 4.06
N VAL A 20 -3.37 4.31 3.73
CA VAL A 20 -2.20 5.03 3.20
C VAL A 20 -2.55 5.71 1.87
N VAL A 21 -3.16 4.96 0.94
CA VAL A 21 -3.56 5.49 -0.37
C VAL A 21 -4.59 6.61 -0.24
N GLY A 22 -5.55 6.50 0.70
CA GLY A 22 -6.52 7.57 0.96
C GLY A 22 -5.90 8.80 1.63
N ALA A 23 -4.86 8.64 2.46
CA ALA A 23 -4.23 9.73 3.18
C ALA A 23 -3.30 10.59 2.29
N VAL A 24 -2.66 9.99 1.28
CA VAL A 24 -1.67 10.68 0.43
C VAL A 24 -2.25 11.93 -0.27
N PRO A 25 -3.40 11.87 -0.99
CA PRO A 25 -3.99 13.06 -1.62
C PRO A 25 -4.34 14.16 -0.61
N VAL A 26 -4.81 13.79 0.58
CA VAL A 26 -5.19 14.74 1.64
C VAL A 26 -3.95 15.45 2.18
N LEU A 27 -2.88 14.72 2.49
CA LEU A 27 -1.64 15.31 3.02
C LEU A 27 -0.95 16.20 1.98
N CYS A 28 -0.83 15.73 0.73
CA CYS A 28 -0.28 16.53 -0.35
C CYS A 28 -1.13 17.79 -0.61
N GLY A 29 -2.45 17.65 -0.62
CA GLY A 29 -3.37 18.76 -0.80
C GLY A 29 -3.28 19.80 0.31
N LEU A 30 -3.24 19.38 1.58
CA LEU A 30 -3.06 20.26 2.73
C LEU A 30 -1.73 21.03 2.66
N LEU A 31 -0.65 20.37 2.25
CA LEU A 31 0.64 21.01 2.06
C LEU A 31 0.58 22.09 0.97
N ILE A 32 -0.02 21.78 -0.19
CA ILE A 32 -0.19 22.74 -1.29
C ILE A 32 -1.05 23.93 -0.84
N MET A 33 -2.17 23.68 -0.14
CA MET A 33 -3.03 24.74 0.39
C MET A 33 -2.28 25.65 1.37
N HIS A 34 -1.44 25.08 2.24
CA HIS A 34 -0.63 25.85 3.17
C HIS A 34 0.36 26.76 2.44
N LEU A 35 1.07 26.22 1.45
CA LEU A 35 2.02 26.98 0.62
C LEU A 35 1.32 28.08 -0.18
N GLN A 36 0.13 27.81 -0.71
CA GLN A 36 -0.66 28.79 -1.44
C GLN A 36 -1.14 29.93 -0.52
N ALA A 37 -1.66 29.60 0.66
CA ALA A 37 -2.10 30.58 1.65
C ALA A 37 -0.94 31.48 2.11
N GLN A 38 0.27 30.93 2.29
CA GLN A 38 1.46 31.73 2.61
C GLN A 38 1.79 32.71 1.49
N ARG A 39 1.87 32.24 0.24
CA ARG A 39 2.18 33.10 -0.92
C ARG A 39 1.16 34.22 -1.11
N GLU A 40 -0.11 33.92 -0.92
CA GLU A 40 -1.19 34.90 -0.99
C GLU A 40 -1.05 35.98 0.10
N LEU A 41 -0.75 35.57 1.34
CA LEU A 41 -0.53 36.51 2.44
C LEU A 41 0.72 37.39 2.21
N ASP A 42 1.79 36.84 1.66
CA ASP A 42 2.99 37.59 1.27
C ASP A 42 2.66 38.66 0.22
N ALA A 43 1.92 38.29 -0.82
CA ALA A 43 1.49 39.20 -1.88
C ALA A 43 0.57 40.31 -1.33
N ARG A 44 -0.43 39.95 -0.52
CA ARG A 44 -1.34 40.91 0.12
C ARG A 44 -0.60 41.86 1.07
N SER A 45 0.29 41.34 1.93
CA SER A 45 1.11 42.14 2.85
C SER A 45 1.95 43.16 2.11
N ARG A 46 2.58 42.76 0.99
CA ARG A 46 3.39 43.64 0.15
C ARG A 46 2.55 44.71 -0.54
N ALA A 47 1.40 44.35 -1.10
CA ALA A 47 0.50 45.31 -1.74
C ALA A 47 -0.02 46.36 -0.74
N THR A 48 -0.43 45.94 0.46
CA THR A 48 -0.84 46.87 1.53
C THR A 48 0.31 47.77 1.95
N ALA A 49 1.52 47.25 2.13
CA ALA A 49 2.69 48.05 2.46
C ALA A 49 3.00 49.10 1.38
N GLN A 50 2.88 48.74 0.09
CA GLN A 50 3.05 49.68 -1.03
C GLN A 50 2.03 50.81 -1.00
N GLN A 51 0.75 50.50 -0.71
CA GLN A 51 -0.30 51.51 -0.58
C GLN A 51 -0.02 52.48 0.57
N VAL A 52 0.45 51.98 1.72
CA VAL A 52 0.82 52.82 2.85
C VAL A 52 2.04 53.68 2.52
N VAL A 53 3.08 53.13 1.88
CA VAL A 53 4.25 53.90 1.43
C VAL A 53 3.80 55.05 0.53
N ALA A 54 2.99 54.78 -0.49
CA ALA A 54 2.48 55.79 -1.40
C ALA A 54 1.66 56.89 -0.68
N GLN A 55 0.85 56.50 0.31
CA GLN A 55 0.07 57.45 1.10
C GLN A 55 0.97 58.34 1.98
N VAL A 56 2.00 57.77 2.61
CA VAL A 56 2.94 58.53 3.44
C VAL A 56 3.83 59.42 2.56
N GLU A 57 4.26 58.96 1.39
CA GLU A 57 4.97 59.78 0.40
C GLU A 57 4.13 60.98 -0.05
N LEU A 58 2.83 60.79 -0.32
CA LEU A 58 1.92 61.89 -0.66
C LEU A 58 1.83 62.94 0.47
N ILE A 59 1.76 62.50 1.73
CA ILE A 59 1.79 63.39 2.90
C ILE A 59 3.14 64.14 2.94
N LEU A 60 4.24 63.42 2.74
CA LEU A 60 5.59 63.97 2.78
C LEU A 60 5.87 64.96 1.64
N ASP A 61 5.33 64.73 0.45
CA ASP A 61 5.42 65.63 -0.70
C ASP A 61 4.73 66.96 -0.43
N ASN A 62 3.60 66.95 0.30
CA ASN A 62 2.92 68.18 0.69
C ASN A 62 3.75 68.99 1.69
N ILE A 63 4.29 68.36 2.74
CA ILE A 63 5.09 69.07 3.75
C ILE A 63 6.47 69.48 3.21
N SER A 64 7.10 68.67 2.35
CA SER A 64 8.39 69.00 1.74
C SER A 64 8.27 70.13 0.74
N GLY A 65 7.18 70.17 -0.03
CA GLY A 65 6.82 71.29 -0.90
C GLY A 65 6.67 72.59 -0.11
N ALA A 66 5.99 72.56 1.04
CA ALA A 66 5.85 73.71 1.93
C ALA A 66 7.22 74.21 2.44
N ALA A 67 8.06 73.31 2.95
CA ALA A 67 9.37 73.67 3.48
C ALA A 67 10.29 74.25 2.38
N ARG A 68 10.34 73.64 1.20
CA ARG A 68 11.17 74.12 0.08
C ARG A 68 10.71 75.49 -0.45
N SER A 69 9.40 75.73 -0.50
CA SER A 69 8.86 77.03 -0.91
C SER A 69 9.21 78.15 0.08
N LEU A 70 9.35 77.83 1.37
CA LEU A 70 9.68 78.80 2.42
C LEU A 70 11.19 78.99 2.65
N LEU A 71 12.02 78.05 2.20
CA LEU A 71 13.47 78.06 2.41
C LEU A 71 14.16 79.38 1.98
N PRO A 72 13.80 80.02 0.84
CA PRO A 72 14.43 81.29 0.45
C PRO A 72 14.19 82.46 1.41
N LEU A 73 13.13 82.39 2.24
CA LEU A 73 12.75 83.42 3.20
C LEU A 73 13.52 83.30 4.54
N ALA A 74 14.25 82.20 4.75
CA ALA A 74 15.01 82.00 5.97
C ALA A 74 16.15 83.03 6.11
N GLY A 75 16.19 83.73 7.24
CA GLY A 75 17.12 84.83 7.53
C GLY A 75 16.49 86.23 7.41
N MET A 76 15.24 86.33 6.95
CA MET A 76 14.46 87.58 6.95
C MET A 76 13.75 87.81 8.30
N PRO A 77 13.35 89.04 8.65
CA PRO A 77 12.60 89.30 9.89
C PRO A 77 11.24 88.59 9.92
N CYS A 78 10.92 87.91 11.03
CA CYS A 78 9.68 87.12 11.16
C CYS A 78 8.38 87.93 11.00
N MET A 79 8.40 89.22 11.33
CA MET A 79 7.21 90.09 11.27
C MET A 79 6.73 90.35 9.84
N GLU A 80 7.62 90.30 8.84
CA GLU A 80 7.30 90.55 7.44
C GLU A 80 6.80 89.28 6.74
N GLU A 81 7.31 88.09 7.13
CA GLU A 81 7.06 86.83 6.42
C GLU A 81 6.02 85.90 7.07
N LYS A 82 5.39 86.32 8.18
CA LYS A 82 4.38 85.52 8.89
C LYS A 82 3.19 85.11 8.00
N LEU A 83 2.82 85.96 7.05
CA LEU A 83 1.74 85.67 6.11
C LEU A 83 2.12 84.55 5.13
N ALA A 84 3.37 84.53 4.65
CA ALA A 84 3.86 83.49 3.74
C ALA A 84 3.89 82.11 4.41
N LEU A 85 4.29 82.04 5.69
CA LEU A 85 4.25 80.81 6.48
C LEU A 85 2.82 80.28 6.61
N ARG A 86 1.86 81.15 6.94
CA ARG A 86 0.45 80.80 7.10
C ARG A 86 -0.22 80.42 5.77
N ASP A 87 0.16 81.07 4.67
CA ASP A 87 -0.31 80.73 3.32
C ASP A 87 -0.02 79.27 2.98
N GLN A 88 1.19 78.77 3.29
CA GLN A 88 1.54 77.36 3.05
C GLN A 88 0.67 76.39 3.87
N VAL A 89 0.36 76.72 5.12
CA VAL A 89 -0.52 75.90 5.98
C VAL A 89 -1.94 75.86 5.41
N THR A 90 -2.42 76.96 4.84
CA THR A 90 -3.79 77.03 4.28
C THR A 90 -3.95 76.40 2.90
N ARG A 91 -2.88 76.35 2.08
CA ARG A 91 -2.96 75.89 0.68
C ARG A 91 -2.57 74.43 0.47
N ARG A 92 -1.81 73.83 1.38
CA ARG A 92 -1.30 72.47 1.24
C ARG A 92 -1.94 71.55 2.26
N SER A 93 -2.52 70.45 1.76
CA SER A 93 -3.09 69.41 2.61
C SER A 93 -2.04 68.84 3.56
N PHE A 94 -2.45 68.43 4.77
CA PHE A 94 -1.63 67.77 5.79
C PHE A 94 -0.56 68.65 6.48
N VAL A 95 -0.33 69.88 6.04
CA VAL A 95 0.61 70.79 6.72
C VAL A 95 -0.06 71.33 7.99
N ARG A 96 0.46 70.97 9.16
CA ARG A 96 -0.01 71.45 10.47
C ARG A 96 0.65 72.78 10.84
N SER A 97 1.96 72.90 10.61
CA SER A 97 2.73 74.11 10.90
C SER A 97 3.96 74.20 10.02
N THR A 98 4.41 75.43 9.78
CA THR A 98 5.66 75.72 9.09
C THR A 98 6.51 76.67 9.94
N ASN A 99 7.83 76.51 9.90
CA ASN A 99 8.75 77.29 10.70
C ASN A 99 10.01 77.63 9.90
N LEU A 100 10.61 78.80 10.15
CA LEU A 100 11.90 79.20 9.59
C LEU A 100 13.01 79.02 10.63
N VAL A 101 14.14 78.53 10.16
CA VAL A 101 15.34 78.26 10.94
C VAL A 101 16.49 79.07 10.37
N TYR A 102 17.25 79.73 11.25
CA TYR A 102 18.48 80.41 10.88
C TYR A 102 19.55 80.06 11.91
N ARG A 103 20.75 79.63 11.46
CA ARG A 103 21.86 79.22 12.33
C ARG A 103 21.46 78.17 13.40
N ASN A 104 20.69 77.17 12.98
CA ASN A 104 20.15 76.10 13.86
C ASN A 104 19.21 76.60 14.97
N GLU A 105 18.66 77.80 14.85
CA GLU A 105 17.64 78.32 15.75
C GLU A 105 16.33 78.53 14.95
N LEU A 106 15.26 77.86 15.38
CA LEU A 106 13.92 78.15 14.90
C LEU A 106 13.56 79.52 15.47
N TYR A 107 13.37 80.53 14.63
CA TYR A 107 13.12 81.92 15.06
C TYR A 107 11.71 82.44 14.68
N CYS A 108 11.02 81.74 13.77
CA CYS A 108 9.70 82.14 13.27
C CYS A 108 8.79 80.93 13.00
N SER A 109 7.54 80.99 13.50
CA SER A 109 6.53 79.94 13.36
C SER A 109 5.22 80.45 12.77
N SER A 110 4.55 79.65 11.95
CA SER A 110 3.21 79.94 11.42
C SER A 110 2.15 80.07 12.51
N LEU A 111 2.34 79.34 13.62
CA LEU A 111 1.44 79.30 14.77
C LEU A 111 1.61 80.54 15.66
N PHE A 112 2.83 80.77 16.15
CA PHE A 112 3.09 81.78 17.19
C PHE A 112 3.69 83.09 16.67
N GLY A 113 4.23 83.12 15.44
CA GLY A 113 5.05 84.24 14.97
C GLY A 113 6.48 84.12 15.52
N PRO A 114 7.10 85.19 16.04
CA PRO A 114 8.43 85.12 16.64
C PRO A 114 8.47 84.08 17.76
N TYR A 115 9.38 83.11 17.65
CA TYR A 115 9.50 81.98 18.56
C TYR A 115 10.93 81.47 18.49
N SER A 116 11.58 81.18 19.62
CA SER A 116 12.99 80.74 19.67
C SER A 116 13.08 79.34 20.26
N GLU A 117 13.60 78.39 19.49
CA GLU A 117 13.88 77.02 19.95
C GLU A 117 15.09 76.45 19.17
N PRO A 118 16.07 75.82 19.86
CA PRO A 118 17.20 75.21 19.17
C PRO A 118 16.78 74.01 18.33
N VAL A 119 17.31 73.91 17.11
CA VAL A 119 17.07 72.79 16.19
C VAL A 119 18.34 71.96 16.08
N ASN A 120 18.27 70.70 16.54
CA ASN A 120 19.39 69.78 16.43
C ASN A 120 19.29 68.92 15.15
N ALA A 121 20.33 68.96 14.33
CA ALA A 121 20.36 68.19 13.08
C ALA A 121 20.41 66.68 13.32
N SER A 122 20.90 66.20 14.47
CA SER A 122 20.99 64.77 14.78
C SER A 122 19.65 64.10 15.03
N ASP A 123 18.60 64.87 15.29
CA ASP A 123 17.26 64.33 15.52
C ASP A 123 16.60 63.90 14.21
N TYR A 124 17.12 64.40 13.07
CA TYR A 124 16.62 64.10 11.74
C TYR A 124 17.43 63.00 11.07
N VAL A 125 16.72 61.97 10.59
CA VAL A 125 17.29 60.94 9.72
C VAL A 125 17.65 61.58 8.38
N ASP A 126 18.90 61.36 7.95
CA ASP A 126 19.52 62.00 6.78
C ASP A 126 19.42 63.54 6.79
N GLY A 127 19.28 64.14 7.98
CA GLY A 127 19.08 65.58 8.15
C GLY A 127 17.71 66.09 7.68
N LYS A 128 16.80 65.20 7.26
CA LYS A 128 15.54 65.55 6.58
C LYS A 128 14.27 65.21 7.35
N LEU A 129 14.19 64.04 7.99
CA LEU A 129 12.92 63.54 8.53
C LEU A 129 13.05 63.13 10.00
N TRP A 130 12.09 63.56 10.82
CA TRP A 130 12.04 63.20 12.24
C TRP A 130 10.62 62.82 12.64
N LEU A 131 10.45 61.61 13.16
CA LEU A 131 9.25 61.17 13.86
C LEU A 131 9.44 61.42 15.36
N MET A 132 8.72 62.39 15.91
CA MET A 132 8.84 62.81 17.31
C MET A 132 7.62 62.41 18.14
N ASN A 133 7.85 62.15 19.42
CA ASN A 133 6.81 61.89 20.41
C ASN A 133 6.32 63.19 21.07
N GLY A 134 5.83 64.12 20.27
CA GLY A 134 5.39 65.45 20.72
C GLY A 134 6.51 66.48 20.84
N ASN A 135 6.10 67.69 21.17
CA ASN A 135 6.95 68.85 21.36
C ASN A 135 6.47 69.67 22.58
N SER A 136 7.09 70.83 22.82
CA SER A 136 6.73 71.74 23.92
C SER A 136 5.28 72.23 23.89
N VAL A 137 4.64 72.21 22.73
CA VAL A 137 3.28 72.73 22.48
C VAL A 137 2.23 71.62 22.61
N THR A 138 2.53 70.44 22.06
CA THR A 138 1.70 69.24 22.14
C THR A 138 2.53 68.05 22.64
N PRO A 139 2.81 67.98 23.95
CA PRO A 139 3.56 66.88 24.54
C PRO A 139 2.84 65.55 24.33
N GLY A 140 3.56 64.49 23.93
CA GLY A 140 3.00 63.15 23.74
C GLY A 140 2.12 62.97 22.49
N HIS A 141 1.99 63.99 21.63
CA HIS A 141 1.29 63.87 20.35
C HIS A 141 2.29 63.60 19.21
N PRO A 142 2.19 62.48 18.48
CA PRO A 142 3.12 62.17 17.41
C PRO A 142 3.12 63.24 16.32
N LEU A 143 4.30 63.66 15.89
CA LEU A 143 4.47 64.57 14.76
C LEU A 143 5.54 64.02 13.82
N LEU A 144 5.33 64.21 12.52
CA LEU A 144 6.34 63.92 11.51
C LEU A 144 6.82 65.23 10.91
N VAL A 145 8.11 65.48 11.05
CA VAL A 145 8.73 66.76 10.77
C VAL A 145 9.71 66.62 9.62
N TYR A 146 9.50 67.41 8.58
CA TYR A 146 10.40 67.54 7.45
C TYR A 146 11.23 68.82 7.55
N ARG A 147 12.54 68.71 7.30
CA ARG A 147 13.51 69.80 7.32
C ARG A 147 14.16 69.96 5.95
N ALA A 148 14.03 71.15 5.38
CA ALA A 148 14.82 71.62 4.25
C ALA A 148 15.92 72.55 4.77
N GLN A 149 17.15 72.39 4.29
CA GLN A 149 18.29 73.21 4.72
C GLN A 149 19.20 73.54 3.53
N GLU A 150 19.68 74.78 3.50
CA GLU A 150 20.71 75.28 2.57
C GLU A 150 21.65 76.23 3.34
N GLY A 151 22.86 75.75 3.66
CA GLY A 151 23.79 76.50 4.52
C GLY A 151 23.21 76.78 5.92
N GLU A 152 23.23 78.06 6.33
CA GLU A 152 22.64 78.51 7.61
C GLU A 152 21.11 78.66 7.57
N ARG A 153 20.50 78.56 6.38
CA ARG A 153 19.06 78.75 6.17
C ARG A 153 18.33 77.41 6.25
N GLY A 154 17.21 77.39 6.95
CA GLY A 154 16.37 76.20 7.03
C GLY A 154 14.89 76.54 7.08
N ALA A 155 14.08 75.59 6.65
CA ALA A 155 12.63 75.63 6.76
C ALA A 155 12.13 74.26 7.22
N ILE A 156 11.22 74.27 8.18
CA ILE A 156 10.62 73.09 8.77
C ILE A 156 9.14 73.09 8.44
N SER A 157 8.61 71.94 8.07
CA SER A 157 7.18 71.70 7.92
C SER A 157 6.78 70.44 8.67
N THR A 158 5.62 70.45 9.29
CA THR A 158 5.18 69.39 10.20
C THR A 158 3.80 68.90 9.80
N VAL A 159 3.58 67.58 9.88
CA VAL A 159 2.27 66.95 9.78
C VAL A 159 1.87 66.32 11.12
N ASP A 160 0.57 66.33 11.38
CA ASP A 160 -0.02 65.64 12.52
C ASP A 160 0.07 64.11 12.38
N GLY A 161 0.45 63.43 13.47
CA GLY A 161 0.44 61.98 13.56
C GLY A 161 -0.91 61.33 13.25
N ASP A 162 -2.03 62.05 13.44
CA ASP A 162 -3.37 61.54 13.14
C ASP A 162 -3.55 61.18 11.66
N HIS A 163 -2.90 61.91 10.75
CA HIS A 163 -2.93 61.57 9.32
C HIS A 163 -2.17 60.28 9.01
N LEU A 164 -1.07 60.04 9.72
CA LEU A 164 -0.30 58.80 9.61
C LEU A 164 -1.07 57.63 10.22
N LEU A 165 -1.66 57.85 11.39
CA LEU A 165 -2.52 56.87 12.07
C LEU A 165 -3.70 56.47 11.20
N THR A 166 -4.32 57.43 10.51
CA THR A 166 -5.42 57.19 9.57
C THR A 166 -4.97 56.30 8.41
N ALA A 167 -3.80 56.57 7.81
CA ALA A 167 -3.23 55.74 6.76
C ALA A 167 -2.96 54.30 7.26
N LEU A 168 -2.39 54.16 8.47
CA LEU A 168 -2.10 52.86 9.07
C LEU A 168 -3.37 52.08 9.43
N ARG A 169 -4.46 52.74 9.86
CA ARG A 169 -5.71 52.06 10.27
C ARG A 169 -6.61 51.69 9.09
N LEU A 170 -6.73 52.54 8.07
CA LEU A 170 -7.70 52.37 6.99
C LEU A 170 -7.19 51.48 5.84
N ILE A 171 -5.92 51.58 5.46
CA ILE A 171 -5.38 50.89 4.26
C ILE A 171 -5.26 49.37 4.48
N GLY A 172 -5.07 48.93 5.72
CA GLY A 172 -4.95 47.51 6.05
C GLY A 172 -5.54 47.18 7.40
N PRO A 173 -6.87 47.09 7.57
CA PRO A 173 -7.50 46.92 8.89
C PRO A 173 -7.03 45.64 9.62
N HIS A 174 -6.78 44.57 8.85
CA HIS A 174 -6.38 43.26 9.37
C HIS A 174 -4.88 42.95 9.25
N THR A 175 -4.06 43.90 8.81
CA THR A 175 -2.60 43.79 8.75
C THR A 175 -1.97 44.50 9.95
N GLN A 176 -0.86 43.99 10.46
CA GLN A 176 -0.01 44.74 11.38
C GLN A 176 0.81 45.71 10.53
N LEU A 177 0.67 47.02 10.76
CA LEU A 177 1.35 48.07 9.99
C LEU A 177 2.10 48.97 10.95
N LEU A 178 3.40 49.14 10.72
CA LEU A 178 4.29 49.98 11.53
C LEU A 178 5.09 50.89 10.59
N LEU A 179 5.07 52.20 10.83
CA LEU A 179 5.91 53.18 10.17
C LEU A 179 7.20 53.37 10.98
N GLN A 180 8.36 53.14 10.39
CA GLN A 180 9.66 53.36 11.01
C GLN A 180 10.40 54.51 10.34
N VAL A 181 10.88 55.47 11.15
CA VAL A 181 11.73 56.60 10.76
C VAL A 181 12.95 56.59 11.67
N GLY A 182 14.08 56.11 11.16
CA GLY A 182 15.31 55.95 11.96
C GLY A 182 15.11 55.01 13.15
N ARG A 183 15.33 55.52 14.35
CA ARG A 183 15.16 54.79 15.62
C ARG A 183 13.77 54.88 16.23
N TYR A 184 12.83 55.56 15.58
CA TYR A 184 11.47 55.69 16.08
C TYR A 184 10.50 54.97 15.15
N TRP A 185 9.47 54.37 15.72
CA TRP A 185 8.39 53.78 14.93
C TRP A 185 7.03 54.07 15.54
N MET A 186 6.01 54.08 14.70
CA MET A 186 4.62 54.33 15.07
C MET A 186 3.72 53.23 14.50
N GLY A 187 2.86 52.68 15.35
CA GLY A 187 1.88 51.67 14.97
C GLY A 187 0.45 52.20 14.92
N LYS A 188 -0.51 51.28 14.86
CA LYS A 188 -1.95 51.57 14.92
C LYS A 188 -2.44 52.01 16.31
N ASP A 189 -1.60 51.86 17.31
CA ASP A 189 -1.81 52.37 18.67
C ASP A 189 -1.72 53.90 18.73
N GLY A 190 -1.10 54.53 17.74
CA GLY A 190 -0.95 55.98 17.67
C GLY A 190 0.16 56.52 18.57
N LEU A 191 1.06 55.65 19.06
CA LEU A 191 2.17 56.03 19.92
C LEU A 191 3.50 55.93 19.16
N VAL A 192 4.47 56.76 19.53
CA VAL A 192 5.84 56.68 19.02
C VAL A 192 6.70 55.91 19.99
N HIS A 193 7.35 54.86 19.49
CA HIS A 193 8.22 53.97 20.24
C HIS A 193 9.66 54.12 19.76
N GLU A 194 10.62 53.95 20.67
CA GLU A 194 12.05 53.94 20.33
C GLU A 194 12.53 52.49 20.11
N GLY A 195 13.40 52.30 19.11
CA GLY A 195 13.96 51.02 18.71
C GLY A 195 13.63 50.63 17.27
N ILE A 196 13.80 49.34 16.96
CA ILE A 196 13.48 48.77 15.65
C ILE A 196 12.06 48.21 15.70
N ALA A 197 11.27 48.48 14.66
CA ALA A 197 9.91 47.97 14.58
C ALA A 197 9.92 46.42 14.58
N PRO A 198 9.14 45.74 15.44
CA PRO A 198 9.09 44.29 15.47
C PRO A 198 8.62 43.72 14.13
N ALA A 199 9.27 42.65 13.67
CA ALA A 199 8.84 41.92 12.49
C ALA A 199 7.59 41.10 12.81
N ALA A 200 6.61 41.09 11.89
CA ALA A 200 5.47 40.20 11.99
C ALA A 200 5.89 38.73 11.82
N GLU A 201 5.19 37.82 12.50
CA GLU A 201 5.51 36.38 12.42
C GLU A 201 5.08 35.75 11.09
N VAL A 202 4.02 36.27 10.48
CA VAL A 202 3.45 35.75 9.24
C VAL A 202 3.52 36.81 8.16
N ALA A 203 4.07 36.45 7.00
CA ALA A 203 4.26 37.32 5.84
C ALA A 203 4.92 38.68 6.16
N PRO A 204 6.09 38.69 6.84
CA PRO A 204 6.80 39.91 7.16
C PRO A 204 7.31 40.57 5.87
N VAL A 205 6.86 41.79 5.65
CA VAL A 205 7.32 42.63 4.55
C VAL A 205 7.85 43.94 5.11
N ARG A 206 9.05 44.32 4.67
CA ARG A 206 9.62 45.65 4.93
C ARG A 206 9.82 46.36 3.60
N LEU A 207 9.18 47.51 3.43
CA LEU A 207 9.36 48.36 2.26
C LEU A 207 9.90 49.71 2.69
N THR A 208 11.00 50.13 2.09
CA THR A 208 11.62 51.44 2.32
C THR A 208 11.23 52.38 1.18
N SER A 209 10.87 53.62 1.50
CA SER A 209 10.61 54.66 0.49
C SER A 209 11.90 55.00 -0.26
N SER A 210 11.78 55.26 -1.57
CA SER A 210 12.90 55.76 -2.38
C SER A 210 13.09 57.27 -2.27
N HIS A 211 12.09 58.00 -1.77
CA HIS A 211 12.08 59.47 -1.75
C HIS A 211 12.41 60.06 -0.38
N TYR A 212 12.02 59.36 0.69
CA TYR A 212 12.16 59.82 2.06
C TYR A 212 12.72 58.72 2.98
N PRO A 213 13.45 59.06 4.05
CA PRO A 213 14.12 58.07 4.89
C PRO A 213 13.16 57.43 5.92
N PHE A 214 12.17 56.69 5.42
CA PHE A 214 11.25 55.89 6.22
C PHE A 214 11.03 54.49 5.61
N SER A 215 10.60 53.54 6.44
CA SER A 215 10.18 52.22 6.00
C SER A 215 8.86 51.80 6.65
N ILE A 216 8.02 51.08 5.90
CA ILE A 216 6.80 50.43 6.39
C ILE A 216 7.07 48.96 6.63
N HIS A 217 6.73 48.49 7.82
CA HIS A 217 6.74 47.09 8.21
C HIS A 217 5.29 46.59 8.19
N SER A 218 5.05 45.49 7.49
CA SER A 218 3.74 44.88 7.32
C SER A 218 3.79 43.37 7.60
N GLY A 219 2.68 42.82 8.08
CA GLY A 219 2.46 41.37 8.14
C GLY A 219 1.24 41.03 8.97
N TYR A 220 1.19 39.80 9.49
CA TYR A 220 0.05 39.29 10.24
C TYR A 220 0.47 38.62 11.56
N ALA A 221 -0.50 38.55 12.47
CA ALA A 221 -0.39 37.81 13.72
C ALA A 221 -0.24 36.28 13.47
N PRO A 222 0.29 35.53 14.45
CA PRO A 222 0.36 34.07 14.38
C PRO A 222 -0.98 33.43 14.05
N GLY A 223 -0.93 32.32 13.32
CA GLY A 223 -2.10 31.51 12.97
C GLY A 223 -2.94 32.05 11.79
N LYS A 224 -2.58 33.20 11.21
CA LYS A 224 -3.36 33.78 10.08
C LYS A 224 -3.46 32.84 8.88
N VAL A 225 -2.40 32.09 8.57
CA VAL A 225 -2.39 31.09 7.48
C VAL A 225 -3.50 30.05 7.68
N GLY A 226 -3.62 29.49 8.89
CA GLY A 226 -4.64 28.48 9.21
C GLY A 226 -6.06 29.06 9.27
N GLN A 227 -6.20 30.34 9.58
CA GLN A 227 -7.48 31.05 9.47
C GLN A 227 -7.89 31.18 8.00
N VAL A 228 -7.00 31.68 7.13
CA VAL A 228 -7.25 31.80 5.68
C VAL A 228 -7.60 30.45 5.06
N MET A 229 -6.89 29.38 5.42
CA MET A 229 -7.19 28.04 4.91
C MET A 229 -8.61 27.55 5.26
N ARG A 230 -9.14 27.92 6.44
CA ARG A 230 -10.49 27.54 6.88
C ARG A 230 -11.58 28.41 6.26
N ASP A 231 -11.32 29.71 6.17
CA ASP A 231 -12.33 30.69 5.76
C ASP A 231 -12.43 30.80 4.22
N GLU A 232 -11.30 30.74 3.51
CA GLU A 232 -11.27 30.94 2.04
C GLU A 232 -11.28 29.63 1.24
N TYR A 233 -10.84 28.49 1.81
CA TYR A 233 -10.71 27.22 1.08
C TYR A 233 -11.51 26.00 1.61
N PRO A 234 -12.74 26.16 2.16
CA PRO A 234 -13.49 25.03 2.72
C PRO A 234 -13.89 23.99 1.64
N ALA A 235 -14.23 24.45 0.43
CA ALA A 235 -14.61 23.56 -0.66
C ALA A 235 -13.45 22.67 -1.14
N LEU A 236 -12.23 23.22 -1.21
CA LEU A 236 -11.01 22.48 -1.56
C LEU A 236 -10.71 21.40 -0.52
N PHE A 237 -10.85 21.72 0.77
CA PHE A 237 -10.70 20.74 1.84
C PHE A 237 -11.71 19.59 1.70
N GLY A 238 -12.98 19.91 1.45
CA GLY A 238 -14.03 18.91 1.20
C GLY A 238 -13.71 18.01 0.00
N LEU A 239 -13.21 18.58 -1.10
CA LEU A 239 -12.80 17.84 -2.30
C LEU A 239 -11.63 16.89 -2.02
N LEU A 240 -10.62 17.31 -1.25
CA LEU A 240 -9.48 16.47 -0.89
C LEU A 240 -9.92 15.26 -0.06
N VAL A 241 -10.81 15.45 0.92
CA VAL A 241 -11.38 14.37 1.72
C VAL A 241 -12.17 13.40 0.82
N PHE A 242 -13.01 13.94 -0.08
CA PHE A 242 -13.78 13.13 -1.02
C PHE A 242 -12.88 12.27 -1.93
N LEU A 243 -11.83 12.85 -2.51
CA LEU A 243 -10.85 12.13 -3.33
C LEU A 243 -10.09 11.07 -2.52
N GLY A 244 -9.71 11.37 -1.27
CA GLY A 244 -9.07 10.41 -0.37
C GLY A 244 -9.96 9.21 -0.06
N VAL A 245 -11.25 9.45 0.20
CA VAL A 245 -12.25 8.37 0.42
C VAL A 245 -12.42 7.53 -0.85
N ILE A 246 -12.53 8.14 -2.03
CA ILE A 246 -12.64 7.40 -3.29
C ILE A 246 -11.38 6.55 -3.54
N ALA A 247 -10.19 7.13 -3.38
CA ALA A 247 -8.94 6.40 -3.62
C ALA A 247 -8.80 5.20 -2.66
N GLY A 248 -9.09 5.40 -1.37
CA GLY A 248 -9.08 4.33 -0.37
C GLY A 248 -10.12 3.24 -0.66
N THR A 249 -11.34 3.61 -1.05
CA THR A 249 -12.42 2.65 -1.36
C THR A 249 -12.12 1.85 -2.63
N VAL A 250 -11.59 2.48 -3.69
CA VAL A 250 -11.16 1.79 -4.92
C VAL A 250 -10.00 0.83 -4.62
N CYS A 251 -8.99 1.26 -3.86
CA CYS A 251 -7.88 0.41 -3.45
C CYS A 251 -8.39 -0.82 -2.66
N ARG A 252 -9.30 -0.60 -1.71
CA ARG A 252 -9.96 -1.67 -0.94
C ARG A 252 -10.73 -2.63 -1.84
N TRP A 253 -11.42 -2.12 -2.85
CA TRP A 253 -12.17 -2.92 -3.82
C TRP A 253 -11.25 -3.79 -4.68
N MET A 254 -10.17 -3.22 -5.22
CA MET A 254 -9.18 -3.95 -6.02
C MET A 254 -8.46 -5.04 -5.20
N LEU A 255 -8.06 -4.74 -3.96
CA LEU A 255 -7.45 -5.73 -3.06
C LEU A 255 -8.39 -6.86 -2.66
N ARG A 256 -9.72 -6.63 -2.73
CA ARG A 256 -10.76 -7.64 -2.49
C ARG A 256 -11.15 -8.41 -3.75
N ARG A 257 -10.72 -7.95 -4.93
CA ARG A 257 -11.01 -8.60 -6.21
C ARG A 257 -9.97 -9.71 -6.47
N ALA A 258 -10.19 -10.84 -5.79
CA ALA A 258 -9.73 -12.21 -6.07
C ALA A 258 -8.24 -12.45 -6.36
N SER A 259 -7.56 -13.20 -5.46
CA SER A 259 -6.52 -14.12 -5.90
C SER A 259 -7.18 -15.13 -6.85
N SER A 260 -6.69 -15.22 -8.09
CA SER A 260 -7.22 -16.22 -9.03
C SER A 260 -7.08 -17.62 -8.41
N PRO A 261 -8.01 -18.56 -8.67
CA PRO A 261 -7.87 -19.90 -8.11
C PRO A 261 -6.55 -20.57 -8.54
N ARG A 262 -6.02 -20.22 -9.72
CA ARG A 262 -4.65 -20.55 -10.17
C ARG A 262 -3.57 -20.01 -9.22
N ALA A 263 -3.65 -18.73 -8.85
CA ALA A 263 -2.71 -18.13 -7.90
C ALA A 263 -2.83 -18.74 -6.50
N GLU A 264 -4.02 -19.18 -6.09
CA GLU A 264 -4.22 -19.87 -4.81
C GLU A 264 -3.56 -21.26 -4.81
N LEU A 265 -3.70 -22.05 -5.87
CA LEU A 265 -2.99 -23.33 -6.01
C LEU A 265 -1.47 -23.13 -6.06
N GLN A 266 -1.01 -22.07 -6.75
CA GLN A 266 0.42 -21.74 -6.81
C GLN A 266 0.98 -21.41 -5.42
N ARG A 267 0.26 -20.55 -4.68
CA ARG A 267 0.61 -20.19 -3.30
C ARG A 267 0.59 -21.42 -2.38
N ALA A 268 -0.38 -22.32 -2.54
CA ALA A 268 -0.49 -23.55 -1.75
C ALA A 268 0.67 -24.52 -2.02
N MET A 269 1.12 -24.63 -3.28
CA MET A 269 2.33 -25.39 -3.65
C MET A 269 3.57 -24.79 -2.97
N GLU A 270 3.80 -23.48 -3.10
CA GLU A 270 4.94 -22.80 -2.48
C GLU A 270 4.95 -22.89 -0.95
N ALA A 271 3.76 -22.89 -0.33
CA ALA A 271 3.58 -23.06 1.11
C ALA A 271 3.58 -24.52 1.58
N ASN A 272 3.87 -25.46 0.68
CA ASN A 272 3.93 -26.88 0.96
C ASN A 272 2.63 -27.51 1.52
N GLU A 273 1.46 -26.98 1.13
CA GLU A 273 0.16 -27.37 1.70
C GLU A 273 -0.46 -28.64 1.08
N PHE A 274 0.07 -29.11 -0.05
CA PHE A 274 -0.30 -30.41 -0.63
C PHE A 274 0.59 -31.50 -0.08
N PHE A 275 -0.01 -32.59 0.37
CA PHE A 275 0.71 -33.64 1.08
C PHE A 275 0.05 -35.01 0.86
N PRO A 276 0.83 -36.11 0.97
CA PRO A 276 0.32 -37.45 0.71
C PRO A 276 -0.41 -38.02 1.92
N TYR A 277 -1.55 -38.65 1.64
CA TYR A 277 -2.15 -39.68 2.49
C TYR A 277 -1.93 -41.04 1.83
N PHE A 278 -1.82 -42.08 2.64
CA PHE A 278 -1.54 -43.44 2.20
C PHE A 278 -2.75 -44.30 2.49
N GLN A 279 -3.34 -44.89 1.44
CA GLN A 279 -4.39 -45.88 1.59
C GLN A 279 -3.80 -47.27 1.33
N PRO A 280 -3.82 -48.18 2.31
CA PRO A 280 -3.25 -49.51 2.15
C PRO A 280 -3.95 -50.36 1.10
N VAL A 281 -3.13 -51.10 0.35
CA VAL A 281 -3.53 -52.16 -0.58
C VAL A 281 -3.08 -53.49 0.01
N VAL A 282 -3.99 -54.45 0.12
CA VAL A 282 -3.71 -55.75 0.74
C VAL A 282 -3.70 -56.87 -0.28
N ARG A 283 -2.86 -57.89 -0.06
CA ARG A 283 -2.82 -59.09 -0.90
C ARG A 283 -3.91 -60.08 -0.50
N LYS A 284 -4.53 -60.76 -1.48
CA LYS A 284 -5.44 -61.89 -1.17
C LYS A 284 -4.75 -62.96 -0.33
N GLY A 285 -5.50 -63.60 0.57
CA GLY A 285 -5.02 -64.70 1.40
C GLY A 285 -4.62 -64.27 2.80
N ASP A 286 -3.44 -63.64 2.96
CA ASP A 286 -2.96 -63.18 4.27
C ASP A 286 -3.41 -61.77 4.64
N TYR A 287 -3.97 -61.03 3.68
CA TYR A 287 -4.44 -59.64 3.81
C TYR A 287 -3.39 -58.69 4.40
N ARG A 288 -2.11 -59.03 4.23
CA ARG A 288 -1.00 -58.15 4.60
C ARG A 288 -0.92 -57.00 3.61
N TRP A 289 -0.49 -55.85 4.10
CA TRP A 289 -0.28 -54.69 3.26
C TRP A 289 0.84 -54.98 2.26
N ALA A 290 0.48 -55.03 0.99
CA ALA A 290 1.37 -55.27 -0.14
C ALA A 290 1.69 -53.98 -0.90
N GLY A 291 0.97 -52.89 -0.59
CA GLY A 291 1.21 -51.59 -1.17
C GLY A 291 0.43 -50.48 -0.49
N ALA A 292 0.53 -49.27 -1.04
CA ALA A 292 -0.33 -48.16 -0.72
C ALA A 292 -0.60 -47.29 -1.95
N GLU A 293 -1.84 -46.84 -2.09
CA GLU A 293 -2.20 -45.75 -2.98
C GLU A 293 -1.93 -44.40 -2.30
N VAL A 294 -1.25 -43.51 -3.00
CA VAL A 294 -0.90 -42.17 -2.53
C VAL A 294 -1.95 -41.18 -3.00
N LEU A 295 -2.71 -40.65 -2.05
CA LEU A 295 -3.79 -39.72 -2.28
C LEU A 295 -3.39 -38.32 -1.85
N MET A 296 -3.46 -37.36 -2.78
CA MET A 296 -3.20 -35.96 -2.46
C MET A 296 -4.29 -35.41 -1.53
N ARG A 297 -3.87 -34.73 -0.47
CA ARG A 297 -4.73 -33.89 0.37
C ARG A 297 -4.18 -32.47 0.41
N TRP A 298 -5.07 -31.50 0.62
CA TRP A 298 -4.69 -30.10 0.79
C TRP A 298 -4.97 -29.65 2.22
N GLN A 299 -3.92 -29.37 3.00
CA GLN A 299 -4.03 -28.85 4.35
C GLN A 299 -4.22 -27.34 4.27
N HIS A 300 -5.46 -26.93 4.00
CA HIS A 300 -5.76 -25.53 3.85
C HIS A 300 -5.71 -24.82 5.23
N PRO A 301 -4.94 -23.73 5.41
CA PRO A 301 -4.76 -23.06 6.71
C PRO A 301 -6.04 -22.57 7.40
N ARG A 302 -7.16 -22.53 6.69
CA ARG A 302 -8.47 -22.09 7.19
C ARG A 302 -9.59 -23.11 7.03
N ASP A 303 -9.52 -23.94 5.99
CA ASP A 303 -10.62 -24.87 5.66
C ASP A 303 -10.29 -26.27 6.17
N GLY A 304 -9.12 -26.46 6.80
CA GLY A 304 -8.64 -27.74 7.26
C GLY A 304 -8.27 -28.65 6.08
N LEU A 305 -8.51 -29.94 6.27
CA LEU A 305 -8.20 -30.96 5.28
C LEU A 305 -9.21 -30.93 4.12
N VAL A 306 -8.77 -30.51 2.94
CA VAL A 306 -9.58 -30.46 1.72
C VAL A 306 -9.31 -31.71 0.87
N ARG A 307 -10.40 -32.36 0.43
CA ARG A 307 -10.38 -33.54 -0.44
C ARG A 307 -10.01 -33.19 -1.90
N PRO A 308 -9.35 -34.12 -2.61
CA PRO A 308 -8.89 -33.93 -4.00
C PRO A 308 -10.02 -33.60 -4.97
N ASP A 309 -11.18 -34.23 -4.82
CA ASP A 309 -12.38 -34.00 -5.65
C ASP A 309 -12.78 -32.51 -5.74
N LEU A 310 -12.40 -31.70 -4.75
CA LEU A 310 -12.72 -30.28 -4.68
C LEU A 310 -11.70 -29.36 -5.37
N PHE A 311 -10.51 -29.84 -5.71
CA PHE A 311 -9.45 -29.00 -6.28
C PHE A 311 -8.70 -29.60 -7.47
N ILE A 312 -8.62 -30.93 -7.60
CA ILE A 312 -7.95 -31.61 -8.71
C ILE A 312 -8.58 -31.27 -10.06
N PRO A 313 -9.92 -31.27 -10.25
CA PRO A 313 -10.50 -30.91 -11.55
C PRO A 313 -10.10 -29.51 -12.03
N TYR A 314 -9.93 -28.56 -11.10
CA TYR A 314 -9.44 -27.22 -11.44
C TYR A 314 -7.93 -27.22 -11.71
N ALA A 315 -7.13 -27.97 -10.94
CA ALA A 315 -5.70 -28.12 -11.17
C ALA A 315 -5.38 -28.73 -12.54
N GLU A 316 -6.20 -29.68 -13.00
CA GLU A 316 -6.13 -30.24 -14.35
C GLU A 316 -6.44 -29.17 -15.40
N HIS A 317 -7.60 -28.51 -15.25
CA HIS A 317 -8.01 -27.45 -16.18
C HIS A 317 -7.01 -26.27 -16.23
N SER A 318 -6.37 -25.93 -15.11
CA SER A 318 -5.38 -24.86 -15.05
C SER A 318 -3.96 -25.30 -15.46
N GLY A 319 -3.72 -26.59 -15.71
CA GLY A 319 -2.40 -27.15 -16.00
C GLY A 319 -1.45 -27.19 -14.80
N GLN A 320 -1.95 -27.03 -13.58
CA GLN A 320 -1.14 -27.11 -12.35
C GLN A 320 -1.04 -28.52 -11.78
N ILE A 321 -1.78 -29.49 -12.31
CA ILE A 321 -1.75 -30.86 -11.80
C ILE A 321 -0.37 -31.51 -11.92
N VAL A 322 0.34 -31.34 -13.04
CA VAL A 322 1.68 -31.93 -13.26
C VAL A 322 2.69 -31.49 -12.19
N PRO A 323 2.91 -30.19 -11.92
CA PRO A 323 3.82 -29.79 -10.85
C PRO A 323 3.34 -30.22 -9.45
N MET A 324 2.03 -30.32 -9.21
CA MET A 324 1.49 -30.83 -7.95
C MET A 324 1.79 -32.33 -7.77
N THR A 325 1.62 -33.14 -8.81
CA THR A 325 1.96 -34.57 -8.80
C THR A 325 3.46 -34.79 -8.62
N ARG A 326 4.32 -34.03 -9.32
CA ARG A 326 5.77 -34.09 -9.11
C ARG A 326 6.15 -33.82 -7.65
N MET A 327 5.58 -32.77 -7.05
CA MET A 327 5.79 -32.47 -5.63
C MET A 327 5.31 -33.61 -4.73
N LEU A 328 4.15 -34.20 -5.03
CA LEU A 328 3.62 -35.35 -4.30
C LEU A 328 4.59 -36.54 -4.36
N MET A 329 5.07 -36.92 -5.56
CA MET A 329 6.05 -38.01 -5.75
C MET A 329 7.31 -37.77 -4.91
N GLN A 330 7.89 -36.57 -4.99
CA GLN A 330 9.08 -36.21 -4.24
C GLN A 330 8.87 -36.34 -2.73
N ARG A 331 7.75 -35.84 -2.20
CA ARG A 331 7.43 -35.96 -0.77
C ARG A 331 7.15 -37.38 -0.35
N THR A 332 6.41 -38.14 -1.15
CA THR A 332 6.13 -39.55 -0.90
C THR A 332 7.43 -40.34 -0.78
N ALA A 333 8.37 -40.15 -1.72
CA ALA A 333 9.68 -40.80 -1.65
C ALA A 333 10.45 -40.41 -0.38
N GLN A 334 10.49 -39.12 -0.04
CA GLN A 334 11.14 -38.62 1.18
C GLN A 334 10.54 -39.19 2.46
N LEU A 335 9.22 -39.36 2.50
CA LEU A 335 8.51 -39.87 3.67
C LEU A 335 8.61 -41.39 3.81
N LEU A 336 8.58 -42.14 2.70
CA LEU A 336 8.59 -43.60 2.72
C LEU A 336 10.00 -44.21 2.75
N ALA A 337 11.00 -43.58 2.12
CA ALA A 337 12.35 -44.13 2.01
C ALA A 337 12.99 -44.51 3.36
N PRO A 338 12.88 -43.71 4.45
CA PRO A 338 13.40 -44.08 5.77
C PRO A 338 12.79 -45.37 6.34
N HIS A 339 11.63 -45.78 5.83
CA HIS A 339 10.83 -46.90 6.33
C HIS A 339 10.85 -48.12 5.39
N ALA A 340 11.67 -48.08 4.33
CA ALA A 340 11.72 -49.11 3.29
C ALA A 340 12.01 -50.52 3.84
N ALA A 341 12.73 -50.65 4.96
CA ALA A 341 13.04 -51.95 5.57
C ALA A 341 11.80 -52.68 6.14
N MET A 342 10.75 -51.93 6.50
CA MET A 342 9.49 -52.49 7.03
C MET A 342 8.55 -52.98 5.92
N MET A 343 8.82 -52.59 4.67
CA MET A 343 8.05 -52.98 3.50
C MET A 343 8.50 -54.35 3.00
N SER A 344 7.56 -55.18 2.55
CA SER A 344 7.89 -56.41 1.83
C SER A 344 8.65 -56.10 0.54
N GLU A 345 9.39 -57.06 0.00
CA GLU A 345 9.96 -56.91 -1.35
C GLU A 345 8.83 -56.74 -2.38
N GLY A 346 9.04 -55.86 -3.35
CA GLY A 346 8.02 -55.50 -4.33
C GLY A 346 6.80 -54.77 -3.76
N PHE A 347 6.97 -53.94 -2.72
CA PHE A 347 5.87 -53.17 -2.15
C PHE A 347 5.33 -52.13 -3.15
N HIS A 348 4.04 -52.17 -3.46
CA HIS A 348 3.45 -51.27 -4.44
C HIS A 348 3.27 -49.87 -3.87
N VAL A 349 3.64 -48.84 -4.65
CA VAL A 349 3.27 -47.45 -4.36
C VAL A 349 2.52 -46.90 -5.57
N GLY A 350 1.20 -46.78 -5.42
CA GLY A 350 0.28 -46.27 -6.44
C GLY A 350 0.24 -44.75 -6.44
N ILE A 351 0.40 -44.11 -7.61
CA ILE A 351 0.29 -42.65 -7.77
C ILE A 351 -0.61 -42.34 -8.96
N ASN A 352 -1.64 -41.54 -8.71
CA ASN A 352 -2.55 -41.05 -9.73
C ASN A 352 -1.85 -40.07 -10.69
N ILE A 353 -1.88 -40.39 -11.99
CA ILE A 353 -1.27 -39.60 -13.06
C ILE A 353 -2.35 -39.16 -14.06
N THR A 354 -2.24 -37.93 -14.55
CA THR A 354 -3.14 -37.43 -15.59
C THR A 354 -2.58 -37.66 -16.99
N ALA A 355 -3.48 -37.76 -17.98
CA ALA A 355 -3.08 -37.92 -19.37
C ALA A 355 -2.15 -36.79 -19.89
N ASP A 356 -2.22 -35.59 -19.31
CA ASP A 356 -1.34 -34.48 -19.68
C ASP A 356 0.11 -34.72 -19.21
N HIS A 357 0.31 -35.38 -18.06
CA HIS A 357 1.65 -35.74 -17.58
C HIS A 357 2.28 -36.82 -18.45
N CYS A 358 1.47 -37.71 -19.04
CA CYS A 358 1.92 -38.75 -19.98
C CYS A 358 2.36 -38.21 -21.36
N GLN A 359 2.11 -36.93 -21.65
CA GLN A 359 2.58 -36.28 -22.88
C GLN A 359 3.98 -35.65 -22.73
N ASP A 360 4.56 -35.71 -21.53
CA ASP A 360 5.86 -35.14 -21.20
C ASP A 360 6.84 -36.25 -20.78
N LEU A 361 8.02 -36.28 -21.40
CA LEU A 361 9.10 -37.21 -21.02
C LEU A 361 9.65 -36.93 -19.62
N ALA A 362 9.39 -35.76 -19.03
CA ALA A 362 9.77 -35.46 -17.65
C ALA A 362 9.15 -36.44 -16.63
N LEU A 363 8.03 -37.11 -16.95
CA LEU A 363 7.46 -38.15 -16.08
C LEU A 363 8.45 -39.31 -15.86
N TYR A 364 9.26 -39.66 -16.87
CA TYR A 364 10.30 -40.67 -16.72
C TYR A 364 11.34 -40.26 -15.68
N ASP A 365 11.78 -38.99 -15.72
CA ASP A 365 12.74 -38.47 -14.74
C ASP A 365 12.15 -38.42 -13.33
N ASP A 366 10.86 -38.05 -13.21
CA ASP A 366 10.12 -38.05 -11.95
C ASP A 366 10.03 -39.48 -11.36
N CYS A 367 9.71 -40.49 -12.17
CA CYS A 367 9.64 -41.90 -11.76
C CYS A 367 11.02 -42.46 -11.39
N ARG A 368 12.06 -42.15 -12.18
CA ARG A 368 13.43 -42.56 -11.89
C ARG A 368 13.92 -41.97 -10.57
N ALA A 369 13.66 -40.68 -10.33
CA ALA A 369 14.01 -40.01 -9.08
C ALA A 369 13.26 -40.61 -7.88
N PHE A 370 11.98 -40.97 -8.06
CA PHE A 370 11.19 -41.64 -7.04
C PHE A 370 11.80 -43.00 -6.64
N LEU A 371 12.05 -43.88 -7.62
CA LEU A 371 12.59 -45.21 -7.37
C LEU A 371 14.01 -45.18 -6.80
N ALA A 372 14.83 -44.21 -7.19
CA ALA A 372 16.19 -44.04 -6.67
C ALA A 372 16.25 -43.74 -5.16
N ALA A 373 15.14 -43.32 -4.54
CA ALA A 373 15.06 -43.12 -3.10
C ALA A 373 15.01 -44.44 -2.30
N PHE A 374 14.75 -45.57 -2.96
CA PHE A 374 14.57 -46.87 -2.32
C PHE A 374 15.66 -47.87 -2.74
N PRO A 375 15.95 -48.91 -1.92
CA PRO A 375 16.77 -50.03 -2.36
C PRO A 375 16.18 -50.69 -3.62
N PRO A 376 17.02 -51.15 -4.58
CA PRO A 376 16.54 -51.79 -5.81
C PRO A 376 15.56 -52.94 -5.54
N GLY A 377 14.42 -52.94 -6.23
CA GLY A 377 13.38 -53.97 -6.10
C GLY A 377 12.54 -53.90 -4.82
N ARG A 378 12.82 -52.98 -3.88
CA ARG A 378 12.02 -52.86 -2.65
C ARG A 378 10.63 -52.32 -2.91
N VAL A 379 10.52 -51.33 -3.81
CA VAL A 379 9.26 -50.66 -4.17
C VAL A 379 8.97 -50.86 -5.65
N LEU A 380 7.71 -51.16 -5.97
CA LEU A 380 7.15 -51.12 -7.31
C LEU A 380 6.29 -49.87 -7.46
N LEU A 381 6.79 -48.88 -8.20
CA LEU A 381 6.00 -47.69 -8.51
C LEU A 381 4.90 -48.08 -9.51
N THR A 382 3.65 -47.82 -9.16
CA THR A 382 2.49 -48.07 -10.02
C THR A 382 1.87 -46.72 -10.40
N LEU A 383 1.78 -46.42 -11.69
CA LEU A 383 1.12 -45.21 -12.18
C LEU A 383 -0.33 -45.53 -12.52
N GLU A 384 -1.26 -44.81 -11.91
CA GLU A 384 -2.70 -45.05 -12.03
C GLU A 384 -3.30 -44.02 -12.98
N LEU A 385 -3.94 -44.50 -14.05
CA LEU A 385 -4.49 -43.69 -15.12
C LEU A 385 -6.01 -43.88 -15.19
N THR A 386 -6.78 -42.81 -15.05
CA THR A 386 -8.24 -42.89 -15.11
C THR A 386 -8.74 -43.15 -16.54
N GLU A 387 -9.85 -43.89 -16.69
CA GLU A 387 -10.49 -44.10 -18.00
C GLU A 387 -11.11 -42.83 -18.61
N ARG A 388 -11.37 -41.81 -17.79
CA ARG A 388 -12.14 -40.61 -18.18
C ARG A 388 -11.42 -39.75 -19.20
N LYS A 389 -10.09 -39.73 -19.17
CA LYS A 389 -9.24 -38.97 -20.11
C LYS A 389 -8.23 -39.91 -20.75
N LEU A 390 -8.57 -40.40 -21.94
CA LEU A 390 -7.71 -41.30 -22.71
C LEU A 390 -6.41 -40.60 -23.13
N ILE A 391 -5.30 -41.31 -23.02
CA ILE A 391 -4.01 -40.87 -23.57
C ILE A 391 -4.09 -40.98 -25.09
N THR A 392 -3.77 -39.89 -25.79
CA THR A 392 -3.69 -39.92 -27.26
C THR A 392 -2.37 -40.56 -27.68
N PRO A 393 -2.39 -41.68 -28.41
CA PRO A 393 -1.16 -42.29 -28.87
C PRO A 393 -0.33 -41.38 -29.77
N SER A 394 0.93 -41.23 -29.41
CA SER A 394 1.95 -40.50 -30.14
C SER A 394 3.31 -41.17 -29.96
N GLU A 395 4.29 -40.83 -30.79
CA GLU A 395 5.68 -41.31 -30.65
C GLU A 395 6.25 -41.01 -29.25
N VAL A 396 5.90 -39.84 -28.69
CA VAL A 396 6.30 -39.43 -27.33
C VAL A 396 5.72 -40.39 -26.29
N THR A 397 4.40 -40.64 -26.33
CA THR A 397 3.75 -41.53 -25.36
C THR A 397 4.26 -42.97 -25.49
N GLN A 398 4.46 -43.49 -26.71
CA GLN A 398 5.02 -44.84 -26.90
C GLN A 398 6.43 -44.95 -26.34
N THR A 399 7.26 -43.93 -26.59
CA THR A 399 8.62 -43.85 -26.03
C THR A 399 8.60 -43.78 -24.51
N LEU A 400 7.71 -42.96 -23.94
CA LEU A 400 7.57 -42.80 -22.49
C LEU A 400 7.20 -44.14 -21.83
N PHE A 401 6.14 -44.78 -22.30
CA PHE A 401 5.69 -46.06 -21.73
C PHE A 401 6.76 -47.14 -21.90
N GLY A 402 7.42 -47.23 -23.05
CA GLY A 402 8.54 -48.16 -23.23
C GLY A 402 9.63 -47.98 -22.16
N LYS A 403 10.05 -46.74 -21.92
CA LYS A 403 11.05 -46.40 -20.90
C LYS A 403 10.57 -46.66 -19.47
N LEU A 404 9.29 -46.42 -19.17
CA LEU A 404 8.71 -46.69 -17.85
C LEU A 404 8.73 -48.19 -17.54
N HIS A 405 8.36 -49.05 -18.49
CA HIS A 405 8.42 -50.50 -18.32
C HIS A 405 9.85 -51.01 -18.17
N GLU A 406 10.80 -50.49 -18.95
CA GLU A 406 12.24 -50.82 -18.80
C GLU A 406 12.78 -50.43 -17.42
N LEU A 407 12.23 -49.38 -16.82
CA LEU A 407 12.56 -48.94 -15.46
C LEU A 407 11.89 -49.82 -14.37
N GLY A 408 10.95 -50.69 -14.74
CA GLY A 408 10.17 -51.51 -13.81
C GLY A 408 8.99 -50.79 -13.17
N VAL A 409 8.52 -49.69 -13.78
CA VAL A 409 7.29 -49.00 -13.39
C VAL A 409 6.10 -49.76 -13.94
N MET A 410 5.09 -50.00 -13.11
CA MET A 410 3.84 -50.67 -13.48
C MET A 410 2.78 -49.64 -13.88
N ILE A 411 1.90 -50.02 -14.79
CA ILE A 411 0.78 -49.20 -15.26
C ILE A 411 -0.54 -49.83 -14.83
N ALA A 412 -1.37 -49.05 -14.14
CA ALA A 412 -2.72 -49.43 -13.76
C ALA A 412 -3.76 -48.53 -14.45
N ILE A 413 -4.88 -49.12 -14.84
CA ILE A 413 -6.06 -48.36 -15.25
C ILE A 413 -7.03 -48.26 -14.07
N ASP A 414 -7.33 -47.03 -13.69
CA ASP A 414 -8.19 -46.66 -12.57
C ASP A 414 -9.64 -46.38 -13.02
N ASP A 415 -10.59 -46.58 -12.12
CA ASP A 415 -12.04 -46.51 -12.39
C ASP A 415 -12.53 -47.43 -13.55
N PHE A 416 -11.93 -48.63 -13.72
CA PHE A 416 -12.22 -49.49 -14.87
C PHE A 416 -13.70 -49.91 -14.92
N GLY A 417 -14.32 -49.74 -16.10
CA GLY A 417 -15.73 -50.07 -16.35
C GLY A 417 -16.68 -48.87 -16.29
N THR A 418 -16.16 -47.67 -15.99
CA THR A 418 -16.94 -46.42 -15.97
C THR A 418 -16.74 -45.55 -17.21
N GLY A 419 -15.76 -45.88 -18.07
CA GLY A 419 -15.33 -45.07 -19.21
C GLY A 419 -15.26 -45.81 -20.56
N GLN A 420 -14.38 -45.32 -21.45
CA GLN A 420 -14.23 -45.80 -22.83
C GLN A 420 -12.86 -46.46 -23.12
N SER A 421 -12.27 -47.16 -22.16
CA SER A 421 -11.05 -47.93 -22.43
C SER A 421 -11.35 -49.08 -23.40
N SER A 422 -10.71 -49.08 -24.57
CA SER A 422 -10.80 -50.21 -25.49
C SER A 422 -9.78 -51.29 -25.14
N LEU A 423 -10.07 -52.54 -25.50
CA LEU A 423 -9.10 -53.64 -25.42
C LEU A 423 -7.78 -53.32 -26.14
N SER A 424 -7.86 -52.56 -27.24
CA SER A 424 -6.68 -52.10 -27.97
C SER A 424 -5.83 -51.12 -27.15
N TYR A 425 -6.45 -50.26 -26.35
CA TYR A 425 -5.76 -49.32 -25.47
C TYR A 425 -4.94 -50.05 -24.40
N LEU A 426 -5.55 -51.04 -23.73
CA LEU A 426 -4.87 -51.86 -22.71
C LEU A 426 -3.62 -52.56 -23.27
N ARG A 427 -3.73 -53.15 -24.46
CA ARG A 427 -2.61 -53.81 -25.14
C ARG A 427 -1.55 -52.84 -25.62
N GLN A 428 -1.96 -51.68 -26.14
CA GLN A 428 -1.06 -50.69 -26.71
C GLN A 428 -0.10 -50.10 -25.67
N PHE A 429 -0.61 -49.80 -24.47
CA PHE A 429 0.17 -49.23 -23.39
C PHE A 429 0.75 -50.27 -22.43
N LYS A 430 0.58 -51.57 -22.74
CA LYS A 430 1.03 -52.70 -21.90
C LYS A 430 0.61 -52.53 -20.44
N VAL A 431 -0.67 -52.25 -20.23
CA VAL A 431 -1.22 -52.16 -18.87
C VAL A 431 -0.87 -53.42 -18.09
N ASP A 432 -0.55 -53.29 -16.80
CA ASP A 432 -0.24 -54.41 -15.91
C ASP A 432 -1.39 -54.72 -14.95
N TYR A 433 -2.13 -53.68 -14.51
CA TYR A 433 -3.20 -53.80 -13.54
C TYR A 433 -4.51 -53.14 -13.99
N LEU A 434 -5.63 -53.76 -13.64
CA LEU A 434 -6.95 -53.13 -13.69
C LEU A 434 -7.44 -52.88 -12.26
N LYS A 435 -7.84 -51.63 -11.96
CA LYS A 435 -8.50 -51.27 -10.70
C LYS A 435 -10.01 -51.25 -10.91
N ILE A 436 -10.72 -52.12 -10.21
CA ILE A 436 -12.18 -52.24 -10.25
C ILE A 436 -12.77 -51.16 -9.35
N ASP A 437 -13.56 -50.27 -9.95
CA ASP A 437 -14.22 -49.18 -9.23
C ASP A 437 -15.13 -49.67 -8.10
N GLN A 438 -15.17 -48.89 -7.02
CA GLN A 438 -15.99 -49.18 -5.84
C GLN A 438 -17.48 -49.38 -6.14
N SER A 439 -18.01 -48.77 -7.21
CA SER A 439 -19.43 -48.93 -7.56
C SER A 439 -19.78 -50.36 -7.95
N PHE A 440 -18.84 -51.12 -8.54
CA PHE A 440 -19.04 -52.54 -8.86
C PHE A 440 -18.85 -53.43 -7.63
N VAL A 441 -17.89 -53.12 -6.76
CA VAL A 441 -17.67 -53.85 -5.51
C VAL A 441 -18.86 -53.69 -4.55
N ALA A 442 -19.49 -52.53 -4.54
CA ALA A 442 -20.70 -52.26 -3.76
C ALA A 442 -21.90 -53.15 -4.14
N LEU A 443 -21.91 -53.75 -5.34
CA LEU A 443 -23.01 -54.59 -5.83
C LEU A 443 -22.93 -56.04 -5.31
N ILE A 444 -21.79 -56.45 -4.76
CA ILE A 444 -21.59 -57.80 -4.23
C ILE A 444 -22.56 -58.06 -3.07
N GLY A 445 -23.45 -59.04 -3.26
CA GLY A 445 -24.46 -59.44 -2.28
C GLY A 445 -25.77 -58.63 -2.33
N VAL A 446 -25.92 -57.70 -3.27
CA VAL A 446 -27.12 -56.85 -3.42
C VAL A 446 -27.93 -57.19 -4.68
N ASP A 447 -27.28 -57.20 -5.84
CA ASP A 447 -27.95 -57.41 -7.14
C ASP A 447 -27.22 -58.48 -7.99
N ALA A 448 -27.91 -59.57 -8.28
CA ALA A 448 -27.36 -60.69 -9.05
C ALA A 448 -27.07 -60.33 -10.51
N LEU A 449 -27.82 -59.40 -11.11
CA LEU A 449 -27.61 -59.00 -12.51
C LEU A 449 -26.35 -58.14 -12.66
N SER A 450 -26.14 -57.17 -11.77
CA SER A 450 -24.97 -56.29 -11.80
C SER A 450 -23.66 -57.01 -11.45
N LEU A 451 -23.75 -58.15 -10.74
CA LEU A 451 -22.61 -59.02 -10.45
C LEU A 451 -21.93 -59.55 -11.73
N HIS A 452 -22.70 -59.75 -12.81
CA HIS A 452 -22.15 -60.24 -14.08
C HIS A 452 -21.15 -59.28 -14.73
N ILE A 453 -21.28 -57.96 -14.49
CA ILE A 453 -20.32 -56.98 -14.99
C ILE A 453 -18.99 -57.15 -14.27
N LEU A 454 -19.02 -57.30 -12.95
CA LEU A 454 -17.84 -57.58 -12.14
C LEU A 454 -17.13 -58.86 -12.59
N ASP A 455 -17.89 -59.95 -12.77
CA ASP A 455 -17.34 -61.23 -13.25
C ASP A 455 -16.72 -61.10 -14.65
N SER A 456 -17.35 -60.31 -15.54
CA SER A 456 -16.83 -60.05 -16.87
C SER A 456 -15.51 -59.27 -16.84
N ILE A 457 -15.36 -58.30 -15.93
CA ILE A 457 -14.11 -57.57 -15.74
C ILE A 457 -13.01 -58.51 -15.24
N ILE A 458 -13.33 -59.39 -14.29
CA ILE A 458 -12.39 -60.39 -13.74
C ILE A 458 -11.99 -61.42 -14.81
N GLU A 459 -12.93 -61.87 -15.64
CA GLU A 459 -12.62 -62.79 -16.74
C GLU A 459 -11.76 -62.12 -17.81
N LEU A 460 -12.04 -60.84 -18.10
CA LEU A 460 -11.27 -60.05 -19.06
C LEU A 460 -9.82 -59.86 -18.62
N SER A 461 -9.58 -59.47 -17.37
CA SER A 461 -8.22 -59.32 -16.84
C SER A 461 -7.47 -60.65 -16.90
N ALA A 462 -8.09 -61.76 -16.53
CA ALA A 462 -7.48 -63.09 -16.64
C ALA A 462 -7.09 -63.45 -18.07
N LYS A 463 -7.95 -63.16 -19.07
CA LYS A 463 -7.65 -63.39 -20.49
C LYS A 463 -6.54 -62.51 -21.04
N LEU A 464 -6.33 -61.34 -20.44
CA LEU A 464 -5.28 -60.39 -20.81
C LEU A 464 -4.02 -60.53 -19.94
N GLU A 465 -4.00 -61.48 -19.01
CA GLU A 465 -2.93 -61.70 -18.04
C GLU A 465 -2.62 -60.45 -17.19
N LEU A 466 -3.66 -59.67 -16.88
CA LEU A 466 -3.59 -58.46 -16.06
C LEU A 466 -3.86 -58.79 -14.59
N GLY A 467 -3.11 -58.16 -13.69
CA GLY A 467 -3.41 -58.19 -12.27
C GLY A 467 -4.65 -57.35 -11.94
N ILE A 468 -5.29 -57.63 -10.81
CA ILE A 468 -6.52 -56.94 -10.40
C ILE A 468 -6.37 -56.32 -9.02
N VAL A 469 -6.77 -55.05 -8.90
CA VAL A 469 -7.00 -54.38 -7.62
C VAL A 469 -8.50 -54.08 -7.50
N ALA A 470 -9.15 -54.46 -6.41
CA ALA A 470 -10.55 -54.08 -6.17
C ALA A 470 -10.65 -52.96 -5.13
N GLU A 471 -11.38 -51.90 -5.47
CA GLU A 471 -11.56 -50.74 -4.61
C GLU A 471 -12.87 -50.75 -3.83
N GLY A 472 -12.93 -49.99 -2.73
CA GLY A 472 -14.16 -49.83 -1.97
C GLY A 472 -14.63 -51.09 -1.25
N VAL A 473 -13.72 -51.97 -0.84
CA VAL A 473 -14.06 -53.12 0.00
C VAL A 473 -14.39 -52.64 1.43
N GLU A 474 -15.65 -52.75 1.83
CA GLU A 474 -16.17 -52.27 3.11
C GLU A 474 -16.60 -53.39 4.07
N ASN A 475 -16.84 -54.61 3.58
CA ASN A 475 -17.27 -55.74 4.41
C ASN A 475 -16.65 -57.08 3.99
N GLU A 476 -16.72 -58.08 4.88
CA GLU A 476 -16.12 -59.40 4.69
C GLU A 476 -16.74 -60.17 3.52
N THR A 477 -18.03 -59.95 3.23
CA THR A 477 -18.70 -60.59 2.08
C THR A 477 -18.05 -60.16 0.77
N GLN A 478 -17.77 -58.87 0.59
CA GLN A 478 -17.05 -58.33 -0.56
C GLN A 478 -15.64 -58.90 -0.64
N ARG A 479 -14.89 -58.88 0.46
CA ARG A 479 -13.52 -59.43 0.54
C ARG A 479 -13.46 -60.88 0.10
N ASP A 480 -14.34 -61.71 0.66
CA ASP A 480 -14.36 -63.15 0.42
C ASP A 480 -14.81 -63.48 -1.01
N TYR A 481 -15.75 -62.70 -1.56
CA TYR A 481 -16.14 -62.82 -2.95
C TYR A 481 -14.96 -62.57 -3.90
N LEU A 482 -14.27 -61.45 -3.71
CA LEU A 482 -13.13 -61.04 -4.54
C LEU A 482 -11.98 -62.05 -4.42
N ALA A 483 -11.70 -62.54 -3.21
CA ALA A 483 -10.67 -63.55 -2.98
C ALA A 483 -10.97 -64.88 -3.70
N ARG A 484 -12.24 -65.33 -3.69
CA ARG A 484 -12.66 -66.56 -4.42
C ARG A 484 -12.53 -66.42 -5.93
N HIS A 485 -12.68 -65.21 -6.45
CA HIS A 485 -12.52 -64.89 -7.87
C HIS A 485 -11.09 -64.48 -8.24
N ASN A 486 -10.11 -64.83 -7.40
CA ASN A 486 -8.69 -64.61 -7.65
C ASN A 486 -8.27 -63.15 -7.83
N VAL A 487 -9.03 -62.17 -7.33
CA VAL A 487 -8.61 -60.76 -7.31
C VAL A 487 -7.37 -60.60 -6.45
N ASP A 488 -6.25 -60.16 -7.05
CA ASP A 488 -4.92 -60.20 -6.43
C ASP A 488 -4.78 -59.26 -5.23
N PHE A 489 -5.33 -58.07 -5.37
CA PHE A 489 -5.20 -56.99 -4.41
C PHE A 489 -6.55 -56.36 -4.08
N GLN A 490 -6.69 -55.89 -2.84
CA GLN A 490 -7.92 -55.27 -2.35
C GLN A 490 -7.61 -53.99 -1.56
N GLN A 491 -8.47 -52.99 -1.71
CA GLN A 491 -8.37 -51.70 -1.03
C GLN A 491 -9.76 -51.26 -0.58
N GLY A 492 -9.87 -50.73 0.64
CA GLY A 492 -11.14 -50.22 1.15
C GLY A 492 -11.18 -50.07 2.66
N TYR A 493 -12.29 -49.53 3.15
CA TYR A 493 -12.45 -49.17 4.56
C TYR A 493 -12.51 -50.37 5.51
N LEU A 494 -12.75 -51.58 4.99
CA LEU A 494 -12.60 -52.81 5.75
C LEU A 494 -11.19 -52.98 6.31
N PHE A 495 -10.18 -52.60 5.51
CA PHE A 495 -8.78 -52.74 5.89
C PHE A 495 -8.26 -51.47 6.57
N ALA A 496 -8.41 -50.34 5.89
CA ALA A 496 -7.95 -49.05 6.37
C ALA A 496 -8.46 -47.90 5.50
N ARG A 497 -8.71 -46.76 6.14
CA ARG A 497 -8.94 -45.49 5.45
C ARG A 497 -7.59 -44.86 5.03
N PRO A 498 -7.57 -43.95 4.04
CA PRO A 498 -6.40 -43.12 3.80
C PRO A 498 -5.93 -42.43 5.08
N MET A 499 -4.64 -42.52 5.39
CA MET A 499 -4.06 -41.99 6.64
C MET A 499 -2.75 -41.23 6.39
N PRO A 500 -2.33 -40.32 7.29
CA PRO A 500 -1.03 -39.67 7.19
C PRO A 500 0.11 -40.69 7.41
N ILE A 501 1.34 -40.28 7.07
CA ILE A 501 2.51 -41.16 7.11
C ILE A 501 2.77 -41.75 8.50
N GLU A 502 2.56 -40.97 9.56
CA GLU A 502 2.84 -41.40 10.94
C GLU A 502 1.97 -42.60 11.32
N ASP A 503 0.67 -42.52 11.01
CA ASP A 503 -0.30 -43.59 11.26
C ASP A 503 -0.02 -44.80 10.35
N PHE A 504 0.33 -44.55 9.09
CA PHE A 504 0.63 -45.60 8.11
C PHE A 504 1.84 -46.44 8.52
N VAL A 505 2.93 -45.79 8.93
CA VAL A 505 4.17 -46.47 9.36
C VAL A 505 3.94 -47.24 10.67
N ALA A 506 3.21 -46.66 11.62
CA ALA A 506 2.88 -47.35 12.87
C ALA A 506 2.07 -48.64 12.62
N ALA A 507 1.07 -48.58 11.73
CA ALA A 507 0.27 -49.74 11.35
C ALA A 507 1.08 -50.78 10.57
N LEU A 508 1.97 -50.34 9.67
CA LEU A 508 2.86 -51.23 8.91
C LEU A 508 3.82 -51.99 9.84
N ALA A 509 4.39 -51.31 10.83
CA ALA A 509 5.28 -51.93 11.83
C ALA A 509 4.55 -53.00 12.66
N ALA A 510 3.32 -52.73 13.10
CA ALA A 510 2.52 -53.68 13.86
C ALA A 510 2.24 -54.99 13.09
N GLN A 511 2.12 -54.93 11.75
CA GLN A 511 1.97 -56.13 10.92
C GLN A 511 3.28 -56.93 10.77
N ALA A 512 4.43 -56.28 10.85
CA ALA A 512 5.72 -56.95 10.81
C ALA A 512 5.96 -57.79 12.09
N GLU A 513 5.50 -57.32 13.25
CA GLU A 513 5.69 -57.99 14.55
C GLU A 513 4.83 -59.25 14.76
N ILE A 514 3.70 -59.38 14.06
CA ILE A 514 2.83 -60.59 14.14
C ILE A 514 3.46 -61.80 13.42
N ALA A 515 4.45 -61.57 12.54
CA ALA A 515 5.05 -62.58 11.67
C ALA A 515 5.88 -63.71 12.33
N PRO A 516 6.50 -63.61 13.53
CA PRO A 516 7.35 -64.69 14.03
C PRO A 516 6.63 -65.79 14.83
N GLN A 517 5.32 -65.73 15.08
CA GLN A 517 4.66 -66.71 15.98
C GLN A 517 3.92 -67.88 15.30
N VAL A 518 3.54 -67.77 14.01
CA VAL A 518 2.74 -68.82 13.35
C VAL A 518 3.60 -69.98 12.81
N ALA A 519 4.91 -69.81 12.61
CA ALA A 519 5.79 -70.85 12.08
C ALA A 519 6.29 -71.88 13.13
N LYS A 520 5.86 -71.79 14.40
CA LYS A 520 6.36 -72.66 15.49
C LYS A 520 5.38 -73.75 15.98
N VAL A 521 4.23 -73.96 15.33
CA VAL A 521 3.21 -74.96 15.77
C VAL A 521 2.87 -76.00 14.69
N ALA A 522 3.78 -76.24 13.75
CA ALA A 522 3.71 -77.40 12.86
C ALA A 522 5.08 -78.10 12.83
N GLY A 523 5.32 -78.90 13.88
CA GLY A 523 6.45 -79.81 14.03
C GLY A 523 5.97 -81.06 14.73
#